data_AF-A0A4P1K7Z6-F1
#
_entry.id   AF-A0A4P1K7Z6-F1
#
_cell.length_a   1.000
_cell.length_b   1.000
_cell.length_c   1.000
_cell.angle_alpha   90.00
_cell.angle_beta   90.00
_cell.angle_gamma   90.00
#
_symmetry.space_group_name_H-M   'P 1'
#
loop_
_entity.id
_entity.type
_entity.pdbx_description
1 polymer ?
#
loop_
_entity_poly.entity_id
_entity_poly.type
_entity_poly.pdbx_seq_one_letter_code
_entity_poly.pdbx_strand_id
1 'polypeptide(L)' 'MADTKYTPRLKTDYQDRIRGVLKEKFGYTNEMQIPKLDKIVLNMGIGEAVADSKKANAALKDLTAIAGQKAVPTKGS' A
#
# COMPACT_ATOMS: atom_id res chain seq x y z
N MET A 1 14.11 26.36 -5.49
CA MET A 1 15.03 25.21 -5.35
C MET A 1 14.42 24.10 -6.18
N ALA A 2 15.15 23.56 -7.15
CA ALA A 2 14.61 22.71 -8.20
C ALA A 2 13.85 21.49 -7.64
N ASP A 3 12.57 21.38 -7.99
CA ASP A 3 11.72 20.20 -7.79
C ASP A 3 12.27 19.04 -8.62
N THR A 4 13.28 18.34 -8.11
CA THR A 4 13.63 17.01 -8.62
C THR A 4 12.47 16.07 -8.31
N LYS A 5 11.66 15.80 -9.33
CA LYS A 5 10.47 14.93 -9.28
C LYS A 5 10.87 13.51 -8.84
N TYR A 6 10.88 13.26 -7.53
CA TYR A 6 11.21 11.95 -6.97
C TYR A 6 10.24 10.88 -7.48
N THR A 7 10.76 9.89 -8.19
CA THR A 7 10.00 8.72 -8.64
C THR A 7 10.39 7.53 -7.76
N PRO A 8 9.42 6.88 -7.09
CA PRO A 8 9.72 5.72 -6.24
C PRO A 8 10.36 4.59 -7.05
N ARG A 9 11.41 3.95 -6.51
CA ARG A 9 12.16 2.86 -7.17
C ARG A 9 11.27 1.77 -7.76
N LEU A 10 10.25 1.34 -7.01
CA LEU A 10 9.31 0.28 -7.45
C LEU A 10 8.40 0.74 -8.61
N LYS A 11 8.10 2.03 -8.71
CA LYS A 11 7.32 2.57 -9.82
C LYS A 11 8.13 2.55 -11.11
N THR A 12 9.40 2.92 -11.04
CA THR A 12 10.34 2.83 -12.17
C THR A 12 10.52 1.37 -12.61
N ASP A 13 10.82 0.46 -11.68
CA ASP A 13 10.97 -0.98 -12.00
C ASP A 13 9.70 -1.59 -12.61
N TYR A 14 8.52 -1.16 -12.15
CA TYR A 14 7.26 -1.59 -12.75
C TYR A 14 7.11 -1.13 -14.21
N GLN A 15 7.44 0.13 -14.50
CA GLN A 15 7.31 0.72 -15.83
C GLN A 15 8.33 0.14 -16.81
N ASP A 16 9.59 0.00 -16.40
CA ASP A 16 10.70 -0.34 -17.30
C ASP A 16 10.80 -1.84 -17.55
N ARG A 17 10.53 -2.67 -16.53
CA ARG A 17 10.80 -4.10 -16.58
C ARG A 17 9.54 -4.95 -16.44
N ILE A 18 8.78 -4.75 -15.36
CA ILE A 18 7.67 -5.66 -15.01
C ILE A 18 6.55 -5.60 -16.06
N ARG A 19 6.21 -4.39 -16.54
CA ARG A 19 5.17 -4.20 -17.56
C ARG A 19 5.48 -4.95 -18.87
N GLY A 20 6.74 -4.90 -19.32
CA GLY A 20 7.19 -5.62 -20.51
C GLY A 20 7.09 -7.13 -20.34
N VAL A 21 7.62 -7.65 -19.24
CA VAL A 21 7.56 -9.09 -18.91
C VAL A 21 6.12 -9.59 -18.80
N LEU A 22 5.21 -8.82 -18.19
CA LEU A 22 3.79 -9.19 -18.10
C LEU A 22 3.10 -9.19 -19.46
N LYS A 23 3.41 -8.21 -20.33
CA LYS A 23 2.85 -8.13 -21.69
C LYS A 23 3.27 -9.34 -22.53
N GLU A 24 4.55 -9.70 -22.51
CA GLU A 24 5.08 -10.85 -23.25
C GLU A 24 4.57 -12.17 -22.68
N LYS A 25 4.57 -12.33 -21.36
CA LYS A 25 4.17 -13.58 -20.70
C LYS A 25 2.68 -13.91 -20.88
N PHE A 26 1.82 -12.89 -20.88
CA PHE A 26 0.36 -13.08 -20.92
C PHE A 26 -0.27 -12.62 -22.26
N GLY A 27 0.53 -12.16 -23.22
CA GLY A 27 0.07 -11.81 -24.57
C GLY A 27 -0.92 -10.66 -24.63
N TYR A 28 -0.85 -9.68 -23.72
CA TYR A 28 -1.78 -8.56 -23.70
C TYR A 28 -1.65 -7.71 -24.97
N THR A 29 -2.75 -7.57 -25.71
CA THR A 29 -2.81 -6.77 -26.94
C THR A 29 -2.94 -5.28 -26.64
N ASN A 30 -3.57 -4.94 -25.51
CA ASN A 30 -3.73 -3.57 -25.05
C ASN A 30 -2.93 -3.32 -23.77
N GLU A 31 -2.18 -2.23 -23.79
CA GLU A 31 -1.37 -1.73 -22.69
C GLU A 31 -2.15 -1.44 -21.39
N MET A 32 -3.44 -1.14 -21.51
CA MET A 32 -4.34 -0.91 -20.38
C MET A 32 -4.81 -2.21 -19.70
N GLN A 33 -4.59 -3.37 -20.33
CA GLN A 33 -4.90 -4.68 -19.74
C GLN A 33 -3.82 -5.15 -18.76
N ILE A 34 -2.63 -4.54 -18.79
CA ILE A 34 -1.52 -4.95 -17.93
C ILE A 34 -1.90 -4.65 -16.46
N PRO A 35 -1.89 -5.67 -15.57
CA PRO A 35 -2.31 -5.51 -14.19
C PRO A 35 -1.48 -4.47 -13.44
N LYS A 36 -2.16 -3.54 -12.76
CA LYS A 36 -1.53 -2.49 -11.94
C LYS A 36 -1.91 -2.66 -10.46
N LEU A 37 -1.05 -2.17 -9.58
CA LEU A 37 -1.35 -2.08 -8.16
C LEU A 37 -2.31 -0.91 -7.91
N ASP A 38 -3.50 -1.19 -7.38
CA ASP A 38 -4.52 -0.17 -7.10
C ASP A 38 -4.33 0.44 -5.70
N LYS A 39 -4.35 -0.40 -4.67
CA LYS A 39 -4.13 0.01 -3.27
C LYS A 39 -3.52 -1.11 -2.44
N ILE A 40 -2.81 -0.71 -1.38
CA ILE A 40 -2.37 -1.60 -0.30
C ILE A 40 -3.16 -1.20 0.95
N VAL A 41 -3.90 -2.14 1.54
CA VAL A 41 -4.64 -1.93 2.79
C VAL A 41 -3.88 -2.62 3.91
N LEU A 42 -3.47 -1.86 4.92
CA LEU A 42 -2.88 -2.40 6.14
C LEU A 42 -3.98 -2.57 7.18
N ASN A 43 -4.18 -3.79 7.66
CA ASN A 43 -5.12 -4.12 8.71
C ASN A 43 -4.36 -4.74 9.89
N MET A 44 -4.71 -4.33 11.10
CA MET A 44 -4.18 -4.91 12.32
C MET A 44 -5.34 -5.34 13.22
N GLY A 45 -5.49 -6.65 13.37
CA GLY A 45 -6.41 -7.25 14.32
C GLY A 45 -5.83 -7.21 15.72
N ILE A 46 -6.46 -6.44 16.62
CA ILE A 46 -6.04 -6.32 18.02
C ILE A 46 -6.86 -7.19 18.98
N GLY A 47 -7.83 -7.97 18.46
CA GLY A 47 -8.59 -8.98 19.22
C GLY A 47 -9.20 -8.46 20.52
N GLU A 48 -9.04 -9.23 21.61
CA GLU A 48 -9.53 -8.87 22.96
C GLU A 48 -8.91 -7.58 23.50
N ALA A 49 -7.75 -7.16 22.99
CA ALA A 49 -7.11 -5.91 23.39
C ALA A 49 -7.83 -4.66 22.87
N VAL A 50 -8.89 -4.80 22.06
CA VAL A 50 -9.76 -3.68 21.68
C VAL A 50 -10.51 -3.09 22.88
N ALA A 51 -10.80 -3.91 23.91
CA ALA A 51 -11.46 -3.47 25.13
C ALA A 51 -10.53 -2.60 25.99
N ASP A 52 -9.21 -2.81 25.88
CA ASP A 52 -8.21 -1.96 26.50
C ASP A 52 -7.86 -0.78 25.58
N SER A 53 -8.52 0.35 25.84
CA SER A 53 -8.30 1.60 25.10
C SER A 53 -6.83 2.02 24.99
N LYS A 54 -5.96 1.66 25.96
CA LYS A 54 -4.53 2.01 25.89
C LYS A 54 -3.82 1.19 24.81
N LYS A 55 -4.10 -0.11 24.73
CA LYS A 55 -3.51 -1.01 23.73
C LYS A 55 -4.02 -0.69 22.33
N ALA A 56 -5.31 -0.39 22.18
CA ALA A 56 -5.86 0.06 20.91
C ALA A 56 -5.21 1.37 20.41
N ASN A 57 -5.00 2.33 21.30
CA ASN A 57 -4.32 3.59 20.97
C ASN A 57 -2.84 3.41 20.65
N ALA A 58 -2.15 2.50 21.34
CA ALA A 58 -0.75 2.16 21.03
C ALA A 58 -0.64 1.57 19.61
N ALA A 59 -1.49 0.59 19.30
CA ALA A 59 -1.52 -0.04 17.99
C ALA A 59 -1.82 0.98 16.87
N LEU A 60 -2.76 1.91 17.08
CA LEU A 60 -3.02 2.99 16.13
C LEU A 60 -1.81 3.90 15.90
N LYS A 61 -1.05 4.22 16.96
CA LYS A 61 0.19 5.01 16.85
C LYS A 61 1.26 4.27 16.07
N ASP A 62 1.47 2.99 16.37
CA ASP A 62 2.47 2.17 15.70
C ASP A 62 2.16 2.02 14.21
N LEU A 63 0.90 1.71 13.85
CA LEU A 63 0.48 1.63 12.45
C LEU A 63 0.64 2.98 11.75
N THR A 64 0.33 4.08 12.43
CA THR A 64 0.50 5.42 11.88
C THR A 64 1.96 5.75 11.61
N ALA A 65 2.86 5.39 12.54
CA ALA A 65 4.29 5.59 12.38
C ALA A 65 4.87 4.75 11.23
N ILE A 66 4.43 3.50 11.09
CA ILE A 66 4.88 2.59 10.03
C ILE A 66 4.36 3.02 8.66
N ALA A 67 3.06 3.32 8.56
CA ALA A 67 2.42 3.66 7.28
C ALA A 67 2.71 5.09 6.83
N GLY A 68 3.17 5.96 7.74
CA GLY A 68 3.30 7.40 7.50
C GLY A 68 1.96 8.11 7.26
N GLN A 69 0.84 7.45 7.59
CA GLN A 69 -0.51 7.94 7.40
C GLN A 69 -1.35 7.63 8.64
N LYS A 70 -2.26 8.53 9.01
CA LYS A 70 -3.10 8.35 10.19
C LYS A 70 -3.99 7.11 10.04
N ALA A 71 -3.78 6.13 10.91
CA ALA A 71 -4.58 4.91 10.97
C ALA A 71 -6.05 5.22 11.34
N VAL A 72 -6.98 4.50 10.73
CA VAL A 72 -8.43 4.63 11.00
C VAL A 72 -8.89 3.45 11.87
N PRO A 73 -9.47 3.71 13.06
CA PRO A 73 -10.04 2.64 13.88
C PRO A 73 -11.29 2.08 13.22
N THR A 74 -11.29 0.77 12.95
CA THR A 74 -12.48 0.05 12.47
C THR A 74 -13.37 -0.29 13.66
N LYS A 75 -14.63 0.15 13.64
CA LYS A 75 -15.65 -0.33 14.59
C LYS A 75 -16.24 -1.63 14.04
N GLY A 76 -16.44 -2.62 14.90
CA GLY A 76 -17.21 -3.81 14.55
C GLY A 76 -18.64 -3.39 14.18
N SER A 77 -19.17 -3.97 13.11
CA SER A 77 -20.59 -3.91 12.75
C SER A 77 -21.43 -4.79 13.65
#